data_AF-A0A0P0CEH0-F1
#
_entry.id   AF-A0A0P0CEH0-F1
#
_cell.length_a   1.000
_cell.length_b   1.000
_cell.length_c   1.000
_cell.angle_alpha   90.00
_cell.angle_beta   90.00
_cell.angle_gamma   90.00
#
_symmetry.space_group_name_H-M   'P 1'
#
loop_
_entity.id
_entity.type
_entity.pdbx_description
1 polymer ?
#
loop_
_entity_poly.entity_id
_entity_poly.type
_entity_poly.pdbx_seq_one_letter_code
_entity_poly.pdbx_strand_id
1 'polypeptide(L)'
;MFIGHFAFGLGAKSMAPKVSLGSLLLAAQLLDLLWPTFLLLGWEHVSISPGITEVTPLDFTHYPISHSLLAVLGWSIACGLIYWLLKRNRRGAIVMGICVLSHWMLDVVMHRPDLPLYPGDSPMLGLGLWNSLVGSLLVEGLFFALGVGLYLRSTKAKNKKGTWGFWSFILFLVFVHVANLFGPPPPEVTAIAWTGQLQWLFIIYGYWIDGNRQNKNVQAPHLEAVYH
;
A
#
# COMPACT_ATOMS: atom_id res chain seq x y z
N MET A 1 -4.96 -4.53 -5.20
CA MET A 1 -3.81 -4.61 -6.15
C MET A 1 -2.45 -4.67 -5.41
N PHE A 2 -1.70 -5.78 -5.36
CA PHE A 2 -0.58 -5.87 -4.38
C PHE A 2 0.56 -4.84 -4.57
N ILE A 3 1.35 -4.95 -5.64
CA ILE A 3 2.63 -4.22 -5.73
C ILE A 3 2.43 -2.72 -6.01
N GLY A 4 1.30 -2.37 -6.64
CA GLY A 4 0.95 -0.98 -6.93
C GLY A 4 0.65 -0.14 -5.68
N HIS A 5 0.09 -0.70 -4.61
CA HIS A 5 -0.13 0.05 -3.36
C HIS A 5 1.20 0.38 -2.69
N PHE A 6 2.12 -0.59 -2.61
CA PHE A 6 3.50 -0.34 -2.17
C PHE A 6 4.21 0.71 -3.04
N ALA A 7 3.98 0.68 -4.35
CA ALA A 7 4.53 1.68 -5.27
C ALA A 7 4.08 3.10 -4.94
N PHE A 8 2.80 3.29 -4.62
CA PHE A 8 2.29 4.60 -4.24
C PHE A 8 2.94 5.09 -2.94
N GLY A 9 3.03 4.23 -1.92
CA GLY A 9 3.72 4.57 -0.66
C GLY A 9 5.20 4.92 -0.85
N LEU A 10 5.91 4.21 -1.73
CA LEU A 10 7.29 4.54 -2.13
C LEU A 10 7.36 5.92 -2.80
N GLY A 11 6.49 6.18 -3.78
CA GLY A 11 6.43 7.44 -4.52
C GLY A 11 6.07 8.63 -3.64
N ALA A 12 5.16 8.44 -2.67
CA ALA A 12 4.71 9.45 -1.73
C ALA A 12 5.85 10.00 -0.84
N LYS A 13 6.99 9.29 -0.72
CA LYS A 13 8.18 9.81 -0.03
C LYS A 13 8.69 11.10 -0.68
N SER A 14 8.54 11.25 -1.99
CA SER A 14 8.88 12.50 -2.70
C SER A 14 7.96 13.66 -2.32
N MET A 15 6.68 13.36 -2.01
CA MET A 15 5.67 14.34 -1.63
C MET A 15 5.78 14.77 -0.17
N ALA A 16 6.21 13.88 0.72
CA ALA A 16 6.42 14.20 2.14
C ALA A 16 7.70 13.57 2.69
N PRO A 17 8.89 14.12 2.37
CA PRO A 17 10.18 13.51 2.73
C PRO A 17 10.38 13.28 4.23
N LYS A 18 9.74 14.11 5.08
CA LYS A 18 9.82 14.01 6.55
C LYS A 18 8.98 12.84 7.13
N VAL A 19 8.03 12.29 6.38
CA VAL A 19 7.24 11.13 6.80
C VAL A 19 8.10 9.88 6.60
N SER A 20 8.13 8.96 7.57
CA SER A 20 8.91 7.72 7.42
C SER A 20 8.36 6.85 6.29
N LEU A 21 9.22 6.07 5.63
CA LEU A 21 8.77 5.09 4.63
C LEU A 21 7.75 4.11 5.24
N GLY A 22 8.00 3.57 6.42
CA GLY A 22 7.08 2.65 7.10
C GLY A 22 5.68 3.25 7.29
N SER A 23 5.56 4.53 7.64
CA SER A 23 4.25 5.19 7.75
C SER A 23 3.56 5.36 6.40
N LEU A 24 4.30 5.70 5.34
CA LEU A 24 3.73 5.83 4.00
C LEU A 24 3.25 4.48 3.45
N LEU A 25 4.01 3.41 3.68
CA LEU A 25 3.59 2.05 3.34
C LEU A 25 2.37 1.63 4.16
N LEU A 26 2.36 1.91 5.46
CA LEU A 26 1.22 1.61 6.32
C LEU A 26 -0.05 2.29 5.80
N ALA A 27 0.04 3.58 5.44
CA ALA A 27 -1.10 4.32 4.91
C ALA A 27 -1.57 3.75 3.56
N ALA A 28 -0.64 3.48 2.64
CA ALA A 28 -0.98 2.91 1.34
C ALA A 28 -1.56 1.49 1.44
N GLN A 29 -1.18 0.72 2.47
CA GLN A 29 -1.63 -0.65 2.70
C GLN A 29 -2.73 -0.76 3.76
N LEU A 30 -3.23 0.36 4.29
CA LEU A 30 -4.07 0.34 5.50
C LEU A 30 -5.29 -0.57 5.35
N LEU A 31 -5.95 -0.53 4.20
CA LEU A 31 -7.15 -1.32 3.94
C LEU A 31 -6.84 -2.82 3.87
N ASP A 32 -5.76 -3.18 3.17
CA ASP A 32 -5.22 -4.54 3.09
C ASP A 32 -4.64 -5.06 4.43
N LEU A 33 -4.33 -4.18 5.39
CA LEU A 33 -3.95 -4.57 6.75
C LEU A 33 -5.19 -4.78 7.65
N LEU A 34 -6.27 -4.04 7.41
CA LEU A 34 -7.53 -4.16 8.15
C LEU A 34 -8.35 -5.37 7.68
N TRP A 35 -8.47 -5.55 6.36
CA TRP A 35 -9.34 -6.55 5.75
C TRP A 35 -9.08 -7.98 6.25
N PRO A 36 -7.84 -8.48 6.36
CA PRO A 36 -7.60 -9.83 6.89
C PRO A 36 -8.08 -10.00 8.34
N THR A 37 -8.06 -8.93 9.14
CA THR A 37 -8.61 -8.94 10.49
C THR A 37 -10.13 -9.01 10.46
N PHE A 38 -10.77 -8.25 9.56
CA PHE A 38 -12.23 -8.28 9.39
C PHE A 38 -12.74 -9.61 8.83
N LEU A 39 -11.94 -10.31 8.01
CA LEU A 39 -12.22 -11.70 7.61
C LEU A 39 -12.22 -12.64 8.83
N LEU A 40 -11.20 -12.55 9.70
CA LEU A 40 -11.12 -13.39 10.90
C LEU A 40 -12.27 -13.11 11.90
N LEU A 41 -12.76 -11.88 11.94
CA LEU A 41 -13.90 -11.48 12.77
C LEU A 41 -15.26 -11.81 12.13
N GLY A 42 -15.30 -12.23 10.86
CA GLY A 42 -16.54 -12.49 10.12
C GLY A 42 -17.34 -11.22 9.79
N TRP A 43 -16.71 -10.04 9.83
CA TRP A 43 -17.35 -8.78 9.46
C TRP A 43 -17.36 -8.56 7.94
N GLU A 44 -16.38 -9.16 7.27
CA GLU A 44 -16.22 -9.12 5.82
C GLU A 44 -15.97 -10.53 5.29
N HIS A 45 -16.33 -10.75 4.04
CA HIS A 45 -16.39 -12.05 3.41
C HIS A 45 -15.79 -12.00 2.01
N VAL A 46 -15.15 -13.11 1.67
CA VAL A 46 -14.56 -13.39 0.37
C VAL A 46 -14.78 -14.87 0.08
N SER A 47 -14.98 -15.20 -1.18
CA SER A 47 -15.03 -16.59 -1.66
C SER A 47 -13.86 -16.87 -2.59
N ILE A 48 -13.50 -18.14 -2.74
CA ILE A 48 -12.44 -18.56 -3.65
C ILE A 48 -13.12 -19.18 -4.87
N SER A 49 -13.03 -18.47 -5.99
CA SER A 49 -13.68 -18.79 -7.26
C SER A 49 -12.62 -18.77 -8.37
N PRO A 50 -11.82 -19.84 -8.55
CA PRO A 50 -10.79 -19.87 -9.59
C PRO A 50 -11.37 -19.57 -10.99
N GLY A 51 -10.69 -18.70 -11.74
CA GLY A 51 -11.14 -18.26 -13.07
C GLY A 51 -12.15 -17.11 -13.04
N ILE A 52 -12.50 -16.56 -11.87
CA ILE A 52 -13.36 -15.37 -11.77
C ILE A 52 -12.75 -14.11 -12.41
N THR A 53 -11.42 -14.05 -12.43
CA THR A 53 -10.60 -13.14 -13.24
C THR A 53 -9.35 -13.91 -13.73
N GLU A 54 -8.55 -13.33 -14.62
CA GLU A 54 -7.28 -13.94 -15.04
C GLU A 54 -6.17 -13.83 -13.99
N VAL A 55 -6.26 -12.83 -13.11
CA VAL A 55 -5.17 -12.45 -12.18
C VAL A 55 -5.38 -12.96 -10.76
N THR A 56 -6.62 -13.00 -10.28
CA THR A 56 -6.95 -13.41 -8.91
C THR A 56 -8.11 -14.40 -8.88
N PRO A 57 -8.04 -15.46 -8.07
CA PRO A 57 -9.14 -16.38 -7.84
C PRO A 57 -10.13 -15.88 -6.78
N LEU A 58 -9.96 -14.67 -6.26
CA LEU A 58 -10.76 -14.15 -5.15
C LEU A 58 -12.03 -13.47 -5.63
N ASP A 59 -13.15 -13.87 -5.04
CA ASP A 59 -14.47 -13.26 -5.22
C ASP A 59 -14.82 -12.44 -3.99
N PHE A 60 -14.72 -11.11 -4.09
CA PHE A 60 -14.94 -10.21 -2.97
C PHE A 60 -16.44 -10.00 -2.72
N THR A 61 -17.05 -10.93 -1.97
CA THR A 61 -18.51 -10.97 -1.82
C THR A 61 -19.09 -9.93 -0.89
N HIS A 62 -18.39 -9.52 0.18
CA HIS A 62 -18.86 -8.48 1.10
C HIS A 62 -17.71 -7.88 1.92
N TYR A 63 -17.26 -6.67 1.58
CA TYR A 63 -16.11 -6.01 2.22
C TYR A 63 -16.25 -4.47 2.31
N PRO A 64 -17.40 -3.95 2.80
CA PRO A 64 -17.67 -2.51 2.77
C PRO A 64 -16.97 -1.70 3.86
N ILE A 65 -16.52 -2.31 4.95
CA ILE A 65 -15.89 -1.62 6.09
C ILE A 65 -14.45 -1.25 5.75
N SER A 66 -13.73 -2.14 5.06
CA SER A 66 -12.37 -1.87 4.61
C SER A 66 -12.34 -1.14 3.26
N HIS A 67 -13.17 -1.52 2.29
CA HIS A 67 -13.00 -1.10 0.89
C HIS A 67 -14.20 -0.39 0.25
N SER A 68 -15.23 0.02 0.99
CA SER A 68 -16.18 0.97 0.40
C SER A 68 -15.57 2.37 0.28
N LEU A 69 -15.84 3.11 -0.80
CA LEU A 69 -15.30 4.47 -0.97
C LEU A 69 -15.57 5.36 0.25
N LEU A 70 -16.80 5.30 0.80
CA LEU A 70 -17.17 6.04 2.00
C LEU A 70 -16.32 5.64 3.22
N ALA A 71 -16.11 4.34 3.45
CA ALA A 71 -15.27 3.88 4.55
C ALA A 71 -13.80 4.29 4.34
N VAL A 72 -13.28 4.18 3.12
CA VAL A 72 -11.92 4.60 2.75
C VAL A 72 -11.71 6.10 2.98
N LEU A 73 -12.69 6.95 2.67
CA LEU A 73 -12.65 8.37 3.02
C LEU A 73 -12.57 8.57 4.55
N GLY A 74 -13.33 7.79 5.32
CA GLY A 74 -13.25 7.76 6.78
C GLY A 74 -11.85 7.37 7.29
N TRP A 75 -11.30 6.26 6.78
CA TRP A 75 -9.95 5.79 7.13
C TRP A 75 -8.85 6.78 6.70
N SER A 76 -9.02 7.44 5.56
CA SER A 76 -8.11 8.48 5.06
C SER A 76 -8.06 9.67 6.01
N ILE A 77 -9.23 10.17 6.45
CA ILE A 77 -9.34 11.26 7.43
C ILE A 77 -8.75 10.81 8.77
N ALA A 78 -9.11 9.62 9.26
CA ALA A 78 -8.63 9.10 10.53
C ALA A 78 -7.10 8.95 10.54
N CYS A 79 -6.52 8.33 9.52
CA CYS A 79 -5.07 8.14 9.39
C CYS A 79 -4.33 9.48 9.34
N GLY A 80 -4.81 10.42 8.52
CA GLY A 80 -4.24 11.76 8.43
C GLY A 80 -4.33 12.52 9.76
N LEU A 81 -5.48 12.47 10.44
CA LEU A 81 -5.71 13.13 11.73
C LEU A 81 -4.82 12.54 12.83
N ILE A 82 -4.75 11.22 12.95
CA ILE A 82 -3.87 10.53 13.91
C ILE A 82 -2.42 10.97 13.67
N TYR A 83 -1.96 10.96 12.41
CA TYR A 83 -0.61 11.41 12.09
C TYR A 83 -0.38 12.87 12.47
N TRP A 84 -1.34 13.76 12.19
CA TRP A 84 -1.25 15.16 12.58
C TRP A 84 -1.19 15.35 14.10
N LEU A 85 -2.01 14.64 14.87
CA LEU A 85 -2.02 14.72 16.33
C LEU A 85 -0.67 14.29 16.93
N LEU A 86 -0.05 13.24 16.38
CA LEU A 86 1.21 12.68 16.87
C LEU A 86 2.45 13.46 16.42
N LYS A 87 2.46 14.00 15.19
CA LYS A 87 3.67 14.61 14.59
C LYS A 87 3.55 16.11 14.34
N ARG A 88 2.36 16.69 14.51
CA ARG A 88 2.02 18.10 14.22
C ARG A 88 2.49 18.58 12.84
N ASN A 89 2.58 17.66 11.88
CA ASN A 89 3.06 17.91 10.53
C ASN A 89 1.88 17.84 9.54
N ARG A 90 1.33 19.01 9.18
CA ARG A 90 0.16 19.15 8.29
C ARG A 90 0.39 18.51 6.92
N ARG A 91 1.54 18.77 6.28
CA ARG A 91 1.87 18.19 4.97
C ARG A 91 1.91 16.67 5.03
N GLY A 92 2.56 16.11 6.07
CA GLY A 92 2.60 14.67 6.26
C GLY A 92 1.22 14.06 6.47
N ALA A 93 0.36 14.71 7.26
CA ALA A 93 -1.01 14.26 7.48
C ALA A 93 -1.84 14.19 6.20
N ILE A 94 -1.76 15.22 5.35
CA ILE A 94 -2.43 15.23 4.04
C ILE A 94 -1.91 14.09 3.16
N VAL A 95 -0.59 13.91 3.08
CA VAL A 95 -0.01 12.83 2.27
C VAL A 95 -0.39 11.44 2.79
N MET A 96 -0.46 11.23 4.11
CA MET A 96 -0.95 9.98 4.70
C MET A 96 -2.39 9.69 4.29
N GLY A 97 -3.28 10.69 4.36
CA GLY A 97 -4.66 10.55 3.89
C GLY A 97 -4.75 10.25 2.39
N ILE A 98 -3.94 10.93 1.56
CA ILE A 98 -3.87 10.65 0.11
C ILE A 98 -3.40 9.21 -0.15
N CYS A 99 -2.44 8.69 0.62
CA CYS A 99 -1.98 7.30 0.48
C CYS A 99 -3.11 6.30 0.74
N VAL A 100 -3.90 6.50 1.80
CA VAL A 100 -5.07 5.63 2.07
C VAL A 100 -6.10 5.71 0.93
N LEU A 101 -6.45 6.92 0.49
CA LEU A 101 -7.45 7.11 -0.57
C LEU A 101 -6.98 6.56 -1.92
N SER A 102 -5.67 6.62 -2.20
CA SER A 102 -5.08 6.09 -3.43
C SER A 102 -5.34 4.59 -3.59
N HIS A 103 -5.49 3.87 -2.48
CA HIS A 103 -5.74 2.43 -2.48
C HIS A 103 -6.99 2.10 -3.29
N TRP A 104 -8.14 2.67 -2.90
CA TRP A 104 -9.41 2.47 -3.59
C TRP A 104 -9.38 2.95 -5.04
N MET A 105 -8.73 4.08 -5.32
CA MET A 105 -8.63 4.61 -6.69
C MET A 105 -7.87 3.66 -7.62
N LEU A 106 -6.81 3.04 -7.12
CA LEU A 106 -6.05 2.06 -7.88
C LEU A 106 -6.81 0.74 -8.01
N ASP A 107 -7.52 0.34 -6.96
CA ASP A 107 -8.35 -0.87 -7.01
C ASP A 107 -9.49 -0.76 -8.01
N VAL A 108 -10.15 0.40 -8.16
CA VAL A 108 -11.20 0.57 -9.19
C VAL A 108 -10.71 0.27 -10.59
N VAL A 109 -9.44 0.55 -10.89
CA VAL A 109 -8.87 0.21 -12.21
C VAL A 109 -8.74 -1.31 -12.37
N MET A 110 -8.36 -1.99 -11.28
CA MET A 110 -7.97 -3.40 -11.29
C MET A 110 -9.16 -4.35 -11.17
N HIS A 111 -10.01 -4.09 -10.19
CA HIS A 111 -11.12 -4.93 -9.81
C HIS A 111 -12.18 -5.01 -10.91
N ARG A 112 -12.84 -6.17 -10.99
CA ARG A 112 -14.16 -6.29 -11.64
C ARG A 112 -15.18 -5.43 -10.88
N PRO A 113 -16.42 -5.26 -11.35
CA PRO A 113 -17.46 -4.52 -10.62
C PRO A 113 -17.86 -5.19 -9.29
N ASP A 114 -16.99 -5.09 -8.28
CA ASP A 114 -17.13 -5.65 -6.94
C ASP A 114 -16.80 -4.63 -5.82
N LEU A 115 -16.26 -3.44 -6.14
CA LEU A 115 -15.95 -2.42 -5.14
C LEU A 115 -17.17 -1.57 -4.76
N PRO A 116 -17.62 -1.58 -3.49
CA PRO A 116 -18.76 -0.79 -3.08
C PRO A 116 -18.43 0.70 -3.00
N LEU A 117 -19.41 1.56 -3.29
CA LEU A 117 -19.29 2.99 -3.00
C LEU A 117 -19.52 3.31 -1.51
N TYR A 118 -20.40 2.57 -0.85
CA TYR A 118 -20.73 2.74 0.57
C TYR A 118 -21.22 1.42 1.19
N PRO A 119 -21.28 1.28 2.53
CA PRO A 119 -21.79 0.06 3.16
C PRO A 119 -23.29 -0.18 2.93
N GLY A 120 -23.67 -1.45 2.71
CA GLY A 120 -25.04 -1.86 2.38
C GLY A 120 -25.27 -1.99 0.88
N ASP A 121 -26.52 -1.78 0.44
CA ASP A 121 -26.90 -1.86 -0.98
C ASP A 121 -26.31 -0.69 -1.77
N SER A 122 -25.17 -0.95 -2.41
CA SER A 122 -24.36 0.06 -3.07
C SER A 122 -24.05 -0.30 -4.52
N PRO A 123 -23.96 0.68 -5.43
CA PRO A 123 -23.37 0.45 -6.74
C PRO A 123 -21.94 -0.11 -6.58
N MET A 124 -21.66 -1.20 -7.29
CA MET A 124 -20.34 -1.80 -7.35
C MET A 124 -19.57 -1.25 -8.55
N LEU A 125 -18.32 -0.84 -8.33
CA LEU A 125 -17.45 -0.27 -9.34
C LEU A 125 -16.24 -1.16 -9.60
N GLY A 126 -15.65 -0.97 -10.78
CA GLY A 126 -14.46 -1.68 -11.23
C GLY A 126 -14.36 -1.67 -12.75
N LEU A 127 -13.17 -1.40 -13.28
CA LEU A 127 -12.89 -1.39 -14.72
C LEU A 127 -12.45 -2.76 -15.25
N GLY A 128 -12.11 -3.68 -14.36
CA GLY A 128 -11.87 -5.09 -14.68
C GLY A 128 -10.52 -5.38 -15.32
N LEU A 129 -9.46 -4.61 -15.04
CA LEU A 129 -8.13 -4.86 -15.63
C LEU A 129 -7.56 -6.23 -15.24
N TRP A 130 -7.95 -6.81 -14.11
CA TRP A 130 -7.62 -8.19 -13.72
C TRP A 130 -8.19 -9.28 -14.64
N ASN A 131 -9.07 -8.93 -15.58
CA ASN A 131 -9.46 -9.83 -16.67
C ASN A 131 -8.40 -9.87 -17.80
N SER A 132 -7.30 -9.15 -17.66
CA SER A 132 -6.14 -9.20 -18.55
C SER A 132 -4.87 -9.30 -17.73
N LEU A 133 -4.23 -10.48 -17.71
CA LEU A 133 -2.96 -10.67 -17.02
C LEU A 133 -1.88 -9.71 -17.54
N VAL A 134 -1.76 -9.58 -18.87
CA VAL A 134 -0.78 -8.69 -19.50
C VAL A 134 -1.06 -7.23 -19.16
N GLY A 135 -2.32 -6.79 -19.24
CA GLY A 135 -2.70 -5.43 -18.88
C GLY A 135 -2.38 -5.09 -17.42
N SER A 136 -2.68 -6.01 -16.51
CA SER A 136 -2.39 -5.88 -15.08
C SER A 136 -0.88 -5.79 -14.82
N LEU A 137 -0.09 -6.69 -15.43
CA LEU A 137 1.37 -6.67 -15.31
C LEU A 137 1.99 -5.36 -15.82
N LEU A 138 1.50 -4.84 -16.95
CA LEU A 138 2.00 -3.57 -17.51
C LEU A 138 1.69 -2.39 -16.59
N VAL A 139 0.45 -2.29 -16.10
CA VAL A 139 0.04 -1.17 -15.24
C VAL A 139 0.69 -1.27 -13.87
N GLU A 140 0.59 -2.41 -13.18
CA GLU A 140 1.20 -2.61 -11.87
C GLU A 140 2.74 -2.47 -11.93
N GLY A 141 3.36 -3.04 -12.97
CA GLY A 141 4.81 -2.94 -13.20
C GLY A 141 5.27 -1.51 -13.49
N LEU A 142 4.54 -0.75 -14.31
CA LEU A 142 4.83 0.65 -14.58
C LEU A 142 4.69 1.50 -13.31
N PHE A 143 3.59 1.36 -12.57
CA PHE A 143 3.38 2.06 -11.31
C PHE A 143 4.49 1.73 -10.30
N PHE A 144 4.86 0.46 -10.19
CA PHE A 144 5.96 0.03 -9.33
C PHE A 144 7.30 0.64 -9.72
N ALA A 145 7.67 0.60 -11.00
CA ALA A 145 8.90 1.22 -11.49
C ALA A 145 8.93 2.73 -11.20
N LEU A 146 7.81 3.43 -11.40
CA LEU A 146 7.68 4.86 -11.08
C LEU A 146 7.83 5.13 -9.58
N GLY A 147 7.15 4.34 -8.72
CA GLY A 147 7.25 4.46 -7.27
C GLY A 147 8.69 4.27 -6.76
N VAL A 148 9.38 3.22 -7.23
CA VAL A 148 10.79 2.95 -6.94
C VAL A 148 11.68 4.09 -7.44
N GLY A 149 11.47 4.56 -8.67
CA GLY A 149 12.22 5.67 -9.27
C GLY A 149 12.09 6.96 -8.48
N LEU A 150 10.87 7.34 -8.09
CA LEU A 150 10.60 8.52 -7.26
C LEU A 150 11.23 8.41 -5.87
N TYR A 151 11.18 7.22 -5.25
CA TYR A 151 11.81 6.97 -3.96
C TYR A 151 13.34 7.09 -4.03
N LEU A 152 13.98 6.52 -5.05
CA LEU A 152 15.43 6.59 -5.27
C LEU A 152 15.90 7.99 -5.67
N ARG A 153 15.06 8.77 -6.36
CA ARG A 153 15.32 10.19 -6.62
C ARG A 153 15.31 11.00 -5.33
N SER A 154 14.41 10.68 -4.41
CA SER A 154 14.20 11.43 -3.16
C SER A 154 15.15 11.04 -2.03
N THR A 155 15.65 9.81 -2.01
CA THR A 155 16.46 9.26 -0.90
C THR A 155 17.83 8.73 -1.34
N LYS A 156 18.81 8.78 -0.45
CA LYS A 156 20.11 8.11 -0.56
C LYS A 156 20.37 7.22 0.66
N ALA A 157 21.11 6.14 0.47
CA ALA A 157 21.53 5.29 1.59
C ALA A 157 22.52 6.03 2.50
N LYS A 158 22.41 5.82 3.82
CA LYS A 158 23.39 6.31 4.80
C LYS A 158 24.60 5.38 4.90
N ASN A 159 24.40 4.09 4.62
CA ASN A 159 25.37 3.01 4.80
C ASN A 159 25.03 1.83 3.87
N LYS A 160 25.87 0.78 3.85
CA LYS A 160 25.62 -0.43 3.05
C LYS A 160 24.29 -1.11 3.41
N LYS A 161 23.88 -1.09 4.69
CA LYS A 161 22.60 -1.66 5.13
C LYS A 161 21.41 -0.98 4.44
N GLY A 162 21.46 0.34 4.22
CA GLY A 162 20.41 1.08 3.51
C GLY A 162 20.34 0.83 2.00
N THR A 163 21.44 0.41 1.38
CA THR A 163 21.45 -0.03 -0.02
C THR A 163 20.89 -1.44 -0.14
N TRP A 164 21.48 -2.40 0.59
CA TRP A 164 21.07 -3.80 0.55
C TRP A 164 19.64 -3.96 1.03
N GLY A 165 19.29 -3.31 2.13
CA GLY A 165 17.95 -3.33 2.72
C GLY A 165 16.83 -2.88 1.80
N PHE A 166 17.10 -1.83 1.01
CA PHE A 166 16.12 -1.35 0.05
C PHE A 166 15.97 -2.33 -1.11
N TRP A 167 17.07 -2.78 -1.71
CA TRP A 167 17.00 -3.69 -2.85
C TRP A 167 16.49 -5.08 -2.48
N SER A 168 16.81 -5.60 -1.30
CA SER A 168 16.22 -6.84 -0.79
C SER A 168 14.72 -6.71 -0.58
N PHE A 169 14.25 -5.55 -0.08
CA PHE A 169 12.82 -5.27 0.05
C PHE A 169 12.12 -5.21 -1.31
N ILE A 170 12.68 -4.51 -2.30
CA ILE A 170 12.15 -4.47 -3.66
C ILE A 170 12.10 -5.87 -4.28
N LEU A 171 13.18 -6.64 -4.19
CA LEU A 171 13.23 -8.01 -4.69
C LEU A 171 12.19 -8.91 -4.00
N PHE A 172 12.02 -8.75 -2.69
CA PHE A 172 11.05 -9.53 -1.93
C PHE A 172 9.60 -9.18 -2.31
N LEU A 173 9.27 -7.90 -2.52
CA LEU A 173 7.96 -7.49 -3.05
C LEU A 173 7.68 -8.08 -4.43
N VAL A 174 8.67 -8.05 -5.32
CA VAL A 174 8.55 -8.66 -6.66
C VAL A 174 8.35 -10.17 -6.55
N PHE A 175 9.12 -10.85 -5.70
CA PHE A 175 8.97 -12.28 -5.45
C PHE A 175 7.55 -12.63 -4.96
N VAL A 176 7.04 -11.90 -3.96
CA VAL A 176 5.69 -12.13 -3.43
C VAL A 176 4.62 -11.81 -4.49
N HIS A 177 4.80 -10.76 -5.28
CA HIS A 177 3.88 -10.45 -6.37
C HIS A 177 3.83 -11.57 -7.43
N VAL A 178 4.97 -12.09 -7.86
CA VAL A 178 5.05 -13.24 -8.77
C VAL A 178 4.41 -14.48 -8.15
N ALA A 179 4.65 -14.73 -6.86
CA ALA A 179 4.02 -15.83 -6.13
C ALA A 179 2.48 -15.69 -6.05
N ASN A 180 1.96 -14.47 -5.88
CA ASN A 180 0.52 -14.21 -5.89
C ASN A 180 -0.10 -14.42 -7.28
N LEU A 181 0.64 -14.15 -8.35
CA LEU A 181 0.15 -14.28 -9.74
C LEU A 181 0.16 -15.72 -10.25
N PHE A 182 1.22 -16.48 -9.94
CA PHE A 182 1.46 -17.80 -10.52
C PHE A 182 1.39 -18.95 -9.50
N GLY A 183 1.21 -18.63 -8.22
CA GLY A 183 0.99 -19.62 -7.18
C GLY A 183 -0.37 -20.29 -7.31
N PRO A 184 -0.56 -21.47 -6.67
CA PRO A 184 -1.86 -22.10 -6.60
C PRO A 184 -2.85 -21.20 -5.84
N PRO A 185 -4.16 -21.26 -6.16
CA PRO A 185 -5.18 -20.60 -5.36
C PRO A 185 -5.06 -21.00 -3.88
N PRO A 186 -5.39 -20.08 -2.95
CA PRO A 186 -5.40 -20.41 -1.52
C PRO A 186 -6.33 -21.61 -1.25
N PRO A 187 -5.97 -22.52 -0.33
CA PRO A 187 -6.78 -23.70 -0.03
C PRO A 187 -8.09 -23.35 0.69
N GLU A 188 -8.11 -22.24 1.44
CA GLU A 188 -9.24 -21.79 2.24
C GLU A 188 -9.15 -20.29 2.55
N VAL A 189 -10.29 -19.67 2.90
CA VAL A 189 -10.37 -18.24 3.24
C VAL A 189 -9.52 -17.90 4.47
N THR A 190 -9.45 -18.80 5.45
CA THR A 190 -8.64 -18.61 6.66
C THR A 190 -7.16 -18.49 6.34
N ALA A 191 -6.66 -19.19 5.31
CA ALA A 191 -5.28 -19.07 4.85
C ALA A 191 -4.98 -17.69 4.25
N ILE A 192 -5.95 -17.11 3.51
CA ILE A 192 -5.86 -15.74 3.01
C ILE A 192 -5.74 -14.76 4.17
N ALA A 193 -6.62 -14.91 5.17
CA ALA A 193 -6.66 -14.01 6.31
C ALA A 193 -5.36 -14.03 7.11
N TRP A 194 -4.80 -15.21 7.42
CA TRP A 194 -3.52 -15.30 8.12
C TRP A 194 -2.33 -14.82 7.29
N THR A 195 -2.28 -15.18 6.01
CA THR A 195 -1.20 -14.72 5.10
C THR A 195 -1.25 -13.20 4.93
N GLY A 196 -2.45 -12.61 4.88
CA GLY A 196 -2.64 -11.16 4.84
C GLY A 196 -2.03 -10.45 6.05
N GLN A 197 -2.07 -11.04 7.25
CA GLN A 197 -1.40 -10.46 8.43
C GLN A 197 0.13 -10.38 8.29
N LEU A 198 0.74 -11.21 7.45
CA LEU A 198 2.19 -11.11 7.20
C LEU A 198 2.59 -9.79 6.54
N GLN A 199 1.64 -9.03 5.98
CA GLN A 199 1.93 -7.73 5.40
C GLN A 199 2.46 -6.70 6.42
N TRP A 200 2.15 -6.86 7.71
CA TRP A 200 2.73 -6.05 8.78
C TRP A 200 4.26 -6.12 8.80
N LEU A 201 4.86 -7.22 8.35
CA LEU A 201 6.31 -7.36 8.23
C LEU A 201 6.90 -6.39 7.20
N PHE A 202 6.21 -6.11 6.09
CA PHE A 202 6.66 -5.11 5.12
C PHE A 202 6.67 -3.70 5.70
N ILE A 203 5.70 -3.40 6.58
CA ILE A 203 5.61 -2.12 7.27
C ILE A 203 6.81 -1.93 8.21
N ILE A 204 7.09 -2.94 9.03
CA ILE A 204 8.25 -2.97 9.94
C ILE A 204 9.55 -2.84 9.13
N TYR A 205 9.67 -3.56 8.01
CA TYR A 205 10.82 -3.47 7.11
C TYR A 205 10.96 -2.03 6.55
N GLY A 206 9.85 -1.41 6.16
CA GLY A 206 9.83 0.00 5.71
C GLY A 206 10.39 0.97 6.75
N TYR A 207 10.05 0.81 8.03
CA TYR A 207 10.65 1.60 9.12
C TYR A 207 12.15 1.36 9.26
N TRP A 208 12.60 0.12 9.16
CA TRP A 208 14.02 -0.21 9.24
C TRP A 208 14.83 0.36 8.06
N ILE A 209 14.26 0.34 6.84
CA ILE A 209 14.85 0.97 5.66
C ILE A 209 14.96 2.49 5.86
N ASP A 210 13.90 3.13 6.36
CA ASP A 210 13.89 4.58 6.62
C ASP A 210 15.00 4.99 7.59
N GLY A 211 15.26 4.19 8.63
CA GLY A 211 16.38 4.43 9.56
C GLY A 211 17.75 4.44 8.87
N ASN A 212 17.94 3.62 7.84
CA ASN A 212 19.21 3.46 7.11
C ASN A 212 19.31 4.30 5.83
N ARG A 213 18.29 5.10 5.51
CA ARG A 213 18.28 6.02 4.35
C ARG A 213 17.97 7.44 4.80
N GLN A 214 18.33 8.41 3.98
CA GLN A 214 18.05 9.83 4.24
C GLN A 214 17.59 10.52 2.96
N ASN A 215 16.84 11.59 3.13
CA ASN A 215 16.42 12.42 2.01
C ASN A 215 17.62 13.14 1.40
N LYS A 216 17.65 13.29 0.08
CA LYS A 216 18.73 14.03 -0.60
C LYS A 216 18.65 15.54 -0.38
N ASN A 217 17.43 16.08 -0.21
CA ASN A 217 17.17 17.53 -0.19
C ASN A 217 16.88 18.11 1.21
N VAL A 218 17.10 17.35 2.29
CA VAL A 218 17.10 17.95 3.62
C VAL A 218 18.47 18.57 3.81
N GLN A 219 18.55 19.90 3.64
CA GLN A 219 19.70 20.71 4.04
C GLN A 219 20.16 20.22 5.42
N ALA A 220 21.46 19.97 5.56
CA ALA A 220 22.08 19.82 6.87
C ALA A 220 21.61 20.99 7.75
N PRO A 221 21.34 20.79 9.06
CA PRO A 221 21.12 21.94 9.94
C PRO A 221 22.28 22.90 9.71
N HIS A 222 21.92 24.14 9.35
CA HIS A 222 22.86 25.25 9.28
C HIS A 222 23.67 25.21 10.58
N LEU A 223 24.97 24.92 10.46
CA LEU A 223 25.95 25.32 11.46
C LEU A 223 26.02 26.85 11.38
N GLU A 224 24.99 27.53 11.88
CA GLU A 224 25.11 28.95 12.20
C GLU A 224 25.93 29.05 13.49
N ALA A 225 27.21 29.28 13.25
CA ALA A 225 28.06 30.22 13.96
C ALA A 225 27.85 30.31 15.48
N VAL A 226 28.71 29.59 16.19
CA VAL A 226 29.51 30.20 17.27
C VAL A 226 30.08 31.53 16.73
N TYR A 227 30.13 32.56 17.58
CA TYR A 227 30.49 33.96 17.33
C TYR A 227 29.27 34.89 17.13
N HIS A 228 28.66 35.32 18.24
CA HIS A 228 28.81 36.67 18.79
C HIS A 228 28.28 36.73 20.21
#